data_AF-A0A397VQ57-F1
#
_entry.id   AF-A0A397VQ57-F1
#
_cell.length_a   1.000
_cell.length_b   1.000
_cell.length_c   1.000
_cell.angle_alpha   90.00
_cell.angle_beta   90.00
_cell.angle_gamma   90.00
#
_symmetry.space_group_name_H-M   'P 1'
#
loop_
_entity.id
_entity.type
_entity.pdbx_description
1 polymer ?
#
loop_
_entity_poly.entity_id
_entity_poly.type
_entity_poly.pdbx_seq_one_letter_code
_entity_poly.pdbx_strand_id
1 'polypeptide(L)'
;MPNSNMLVGGYNPLDWNGNVGWKNTTDSFIFSLRDLNNLQSAKLGRVTESNHAVYCNNGYCPLFGRGNDLYANNNSNNWQHCSTSYPSIGIPSSFTISDYEVFQVVKN
;
A
#
# COMPACT_ATOMS: atom_id res chain seq x y z
N MET A 1 -18.94 -2.44 -0.67
CA MET A 1 -19.27 -1.01 -0.82
C MET A 1 -19.25 -0.66 -2.30
N PRO A 2 -20.36 -0.81 -3.04
CA PRO A 2 -20.39 -0.41 -4.44
C PRO A 2 -20.47 1.14 -4.48
N ASN A 3 -19.55 1.80 -5.21
CA ASN A 3 -19.48 3.25 -5.47
C ASN A 3 -18.61 4.12 -4.53
N SER A 4 -17.59 3.54 -3.90
CA SER A 4 -16.58 4.34 -3.20
C SER A 4 -15.54 4.86 -4.19
N ASN A 5 -15.50 6.16 -4.47
CA ASN A 5 -14.42 6.85 -5.21
C ASN A 5 -13.14 7.02 -4.35
N MET A 6 -12.91 6.12 -3.39
CA MET A 6 -11.75 6.19 -2.52
C MET A 6 -10.53 5.68 -3.29
N LEU A 7 -9.48 6.49 -3.28
CA LEU A 7 -8.15 6.08 -3.73
C LEU A 7 -7.35 5.57 -2.53
N VAL A 8 -6.69 4.44 -2.70
CA VAL A 8 -5.77 3.85 -1.73
C VAL A 8 -4.47 3.54 -2.45
N GLY A 9 -3.33 3.79 -1.81
CA GLY A 9 -2.04 3.50 -2.41
C GLY A 9 -0.90 3.51 -1.41
N GLY A 10 0.30 3.29 -1.93
CA GLY A 10 1.53 3.33 -1.15
C GLY A 10 2.70 3.82 -1.98
N TYR A 11 3.65 4.45 -1.32
CA TYR A 11 4.92 4.86 -1.86
C TYR A 11 6.03 4.11 -1.13
N ASN A 12 6.99 3.59 -1.90
CA ASN A 12 8.22 3.02 -1.40
C ASN A 12 9.38 3.54 -2.25
N PRO A 13 10.50 4.01 -1.64
CA PRO A 13 11.64 4.57 -2.37
C PRO A 13 12.55 3.49 -3.01
N LEU A 14 12.36 2.23 -2.67
CA LEU A 14 13.17 1.11 -3.16
C LEU A 14 12.57 0.52 -4.43
N ASP A 15 13.39 -0.18 -5.22
CA ASP A 15 12.87 -1.02 -6.30
C ASP A 15 12.06 -2.20 -5.74
N TRP A 16 11.15 -2.73 -6.55
CA TRP A 16 10.40 -3.96 -6.24
C TRP A 16 11.12 -5.23 -6.74
N ASN A 17 12.34 -5.10 -7.26
CA ASN A 17 13.04 -6.23 -7.87
C ASN A 17 13.56 -7.21 -6.82
N GLY A 18 13.68 -8.46 -7.26
CA GLY A 18 14.25 -9.55 -6.49
C GLY A 18 13.20 -10.41 -5.79
N ASN A 19 13.66 -11.57 -5.34
CA ASN A 19 12.90 -12.49 -4.51
C ASN A 19 13.57 -12.58 -3.13
N VAL A 20 13.70 -11.41 -2.48
CA VAL A 20 14.56 -11.21 -1.30
C VAL A 20 13.79 -11.15 0.02
N GLY A 21 12.46 -11.15 -0.04
CA GLY A 21 11.61 -11.01 1.13
C GLY A 21 11.46 -9.56 1.56
N TRP A 22 11.66 -9.27 2.85
CA TRP A 22 11.45 -7.94 3.41
C TRP A 22 12.53 -6.96 2.99
N LYS A 23 12.12 -5.77 2.54
CA LYS A 23 13.00 -4.62 2.34
C LYS A 23 12.70 -3.53 3.36
N ASN A 24 13.78 -2.87 3.79
CA ASN A 24 13.75 -1.96 4.92
C ASN A 24 13.86 -0.52 4.47
N THR A 25 12.99 0.34 4.98
CA THR A 25 13.05 1.78 4.74
C THR A 25 12.21 2.54 5.76
N THR A 26 12.61 3.77 6.06
CA THR A 26 11.82 4.72 6.87
C THR A 26 10.97 5.67 6.03
N ASP A 27 11.22 5.71 4.72
CA ASP A 27 10.59 6.68 3.82
C ASP A 27 9.35 6.11 3.10
N SER A 28 8.99 4.87 3.40
CA SER A 28 7.75 4.25 2.92
C SER A 28 6.52 4.80 3.65
N PHE A 29 5.44 4.98 2.91
CA PHE A 29 4.14 5.37 3.47
C PHE A 29 2.99 4.79 2.65
N ILE A 30 1.86 4.54 3.33
CA ILE A 30 0.57 4.28 2.69
C ILE A 30 -0.32 5.52 2.80
N PHE A 31 -1.26 5.65 1.87
CA PHE A 31 -2.21 6.77 1.89
C PHE A 31 -3.61 6.33 1.47
N SER A 32 -4.61 7.09 1.90
CA SER A 32 -5.99 6.96 1.51
C SER A 32 -6.58 8.34 1.23
N LEU A 33 -7.44 8.43 0.22
CA LEU A 33 -8.14 9.65 -0.16
C LEU A 33 -9.60 9.28 -0.40
N ARG A 34 -10.48 9.66 0.53
CA ARG A 34 -11.90 9.28 0.49
C ARG A 34 -12.72 10.06 -0.53
N ASP A 35 -12.29 11.28 -0.81
CA ASP A 35 -12.90 12.15 -1.81
C ASP A 35 -11.80 12.74 -2.70
N LEU A 36 -11.78 12.31 -3.97
CA LEU A 36 -10.83 12.76 -4.97
C LEU A 36 -10.88 14.28 -5.21
N ASN A 37 -12.02 14.93 -4.91
CA ASN A 37 -12.18 16.37 -5.07
C ASN A 37 -11.76 17.15 -3.82
N ASN A 38 -11.44 16.47 -2.71
CA ASN A 38 -11.07 17.09 -1.46
C ASN A 38 -9.78 16.48 -0.89
N LEU A 39 -8.65 17.08 -1.25
CA LEU A 39 -7.33 16.66 -0.76
C LEU A 39 -7.16 16.76 0.76
N GLN A 40 -7.97 17.58 1.46
CA GLN A 40 -7.95 17.62 2.94
C GLN A 40 -8.52 16.34 3.57
N SER A 41 -9.21 15.51 2.78
CA SER A 41 -9.65 14.19 3.21
C SER A 41 -8.53 13.13 3.15
N ALA A 42 -7.37 13.48 2.58
CA ALA A 42 -6.23 12.58 2.48
C ALA A 42 -5.68 12.24 3.88
N LYS A 43 -5.37 10.96 4.07
CA LYS A 43 -4.66 10.47 5.24
C LYS A 43 -3.40 9.76 4.79
N LEU A 44 -2.30 10.04 5.48
CA LEU A 44 -0.99 9.48 5.21
C LEU A 44 -0.48 8.75 6.45
N GLY A 45 -0.03 7.52 6.27
CA GLY A 45 0.53 6.68 7.30
C GLY A 45 1.95 6.29 6.94
N ARG A 46 2.94 6.85 7.65
CA ARG A 46 4.34 6.43 7.50
C ARG A 46 4.57 5.07 8.16
N VAL A 47 5.50 4.31 7.60
CA VAL A 47 5.94 3.04 8.20
C VAL A 47 6.41 3.26 9.64
N THR A 48 5.94 2.43 10.56
CA THR A 48 6.34 2.40 11.97
C THR A 48 7.33 1.28 12.26
N GLU A 49 7.24 0.17 11.52
CA GLU A 49 8.14 -0.98 11.58
C GLU A 49 9.00 -1.04 10.31
N SER A 50 10.03 -0.20 10.25
CA SER A 50 10.84 0.03 9.05
C SER A 50 11.64 -1.18 8.56
N ASN A 51 11.86 -2.18 9.42
CA ASN A 51 12.50 -3.46 9.08
C ASN A 51 11.59 -4.43 8.32
N HIS A 52 10.32 -4.08 8.12
CA HIS A 52 9.36 -4.87 7.35
C HIS A 52 8.47 -3.94 6.49
N ALA A 53 9.09 -2.92 5.88
CA ALA A 53 8.35 -1.86 5.19
C ALA A 53 7.61 -2.38 3.96
N VAL A 54 8.28 -3.17 3.11
CA VAL A 54 7.68 -3.82 1.94
C VAL A 54 8.20 -5.24 1.77
N TYR A 55 7.41 -6.12 1.17
CA TYR A 55 7.82 -7.49 0.84
C TYR A 55 7.92 -7.68 -0.67
N CYS A 56 9.06 -8.18 -1.14
CA CYS A 56 9.36 -8.43 -2.55
C CYS A 56 9.54 -9.94 -2.79
N ASN A 57 8.56 -10.54 -3.46
CA ASN A 57 8.56 -11.94 -3.85
C ASN A 57 7.72 -12.11 -5.12
N ASN A 58 8.22 -12.89 -6.08
CA ASN A 58 7.58 -13.09 -7.39
C ASN A 58 6.18 -13.72 -7.32
N GLY A 59 5.83 -14.38 -6.21
CA GLY A 59 4.51 -14.97 -6.00
C GLY A 59 3.46 -14.00 -5.44
N TYR A 60 3.84 -12.76 -5.14
CA TYR A 60 2.98 -11.78 -4.47
C TYR A 60 2.83 -10.50 -5.29
N CYS A 61 1.69 -9.85 -5.15
CA CYS A 61 1.54 -8.43 -5.49
C CYS A 61 2.43 -7.56 -4.58
N PRO A 62 2.60 -6.25 -4.90
CA PRO A 62 3.20 -5.31 -3.96
C PRO A 62 2.54 -5.41 -2.58
N LEU A 63 3.34 -5.69 -1.57
CA LEU A 63 2.89 -5.90 -0.20
C LEU A 63 3.62 -4.89 0.69
N PHE A 64 2.84 -4.02 1.32
CA PHE A 64 3.33 -3.10 2.33
C PHE A 64 3.07 -3.68 3.72
N GLY A 65 4.11 -3.69 4.56
CA GLY A 65 4.00 -3.97 5.99
C GLY A 65 3.88 -5.45 6.35
N ARG A 66 4.43 -5.82 7.51
CA ARG A 66 4.44 -7.20 8.00
C ARG A 66 3.04 -7.79 8.20
N GLY A 67 2.05 -6.94 8.49
CA GLY A 67 0.68 -7.35 8.75
C GLY A 67 -0.15 -7.60 7.50
N ASN A 68 0.42 -7.51 6.29
CA ASN A 68 -0.33 -7.32 5.05
C ASN A 68 -1.11 -6.00 5.10
N ASP A 69 -0.42 -4.91 5.44
CA ASP A 69 -1.01 -3.59 5.66
C ASP A 69 -1.60 -2.99 4.38
N LEU A 70 -1.06 -3.34 3.21
CA LEU A 70 -1.72 -3.13 1.93
C LEU A 70 -1.28 -4.22 0.95
N TYR A 71 -2.21 -5.07 0.53
CA TYR A 71 -1.90 -6.30 -0.20
C TYR A 71 -3.10 -6.88 -0.95
N ALA A 72 -2.82 -7.61 -2.02
CA ALA A 72 -3.79 -8.47 -2.73
C ALA A 72 -3.25 -9.89 -2.93
N ASN A 73 -4.09 -10.88 -2.63
CA ASN A 73 -3.73 -12.28 -2.78
C ASN A 73 -3.88 -12.75 -4.23
N ASN A 74 -2.85 -13.42 -4.78
CA ASN A 74 -2.89 -14.08 -6.09
C ASN A 74 -3.44 -13.21 -7.24
N ASN A 75 -3.01 -11.93 -7.31
CA ASN A 75 -3.51 -10.98 -8.32
C ASN A 75 -5.05 -10.81 -8.29
N SER A 76 -5.68 -10.99 -7.13
CA SER A 76 -7.12 -10.78 -6.95
C SER A 76 -7.45 -9.30 -6.90
N ASN A 77 -8.66 -8.96 -7.34
CA ASN A 77 -9.23 -7.64 -7.10
C ASN A 77 -9.63 -7.43 -5.63
N ASN A 78 -9.57 -8.47 -4.78
CA ASN A 78 -9.86 -8.38 -3.36
C ASN A 78 -8.59 -8.06 -2.56
N TRP A 79 -8.51 -6.81 -2.11
CA TRP A 79 -7.41 -6.29 -1.32
C TRP A 79 -7.75 -6.32 0.16
N GLN A 80 -6.71 -6.37 0.97
CA GLN A 80 -6.78 -6.41 2.42
C GLN A 80 -5.93 -5.31 3.04
N HIS A 81 -6.35 -4.88 4.23
CA HIS A 81 -5.64 -3.93 5.07
C HIS A 81 -5.65 -4.40 6.52
N CYS A 82 -4.48 -4.42 7.13
CA CYS A 82 -4.30 -4.62 8.55
C CYS A 82 -3.30 -3.60 9.08
N SER A 83 -3.63 -2.83 10.10
CA SER A 83 -2.69 -1.84 10.65
C SER A 83 -1.73 -2.52 11.63
N THR A 84 -0.53 -2.87 11.15
CA THR A 84 0.55 -3.46 11.94
C THR A 84 1.84 -2.63 11.80
N SER A 85 2.43 -2.62 10.61
CA SER A 85 3.66 -1.87 10.32
C SER A 85 3.37 -0.45 9.79
N TYR A 86 2.10 -0.14 9.54
CA TYR A 86 1.59 1.18 9.17
C TYR A 86 0.35 1.52 10.02
N PRO A 87 0.10 2.82 10.31
CA PRO A 87 -1.04 3.22 11.13
C PRO A 87 -2.36 3.10 10.36
N SER A 88 -3.47 3.01 11.09
CA SER A 88 -4.80 3.01 10.49
C SER A 88 -5.11 4.38 9.90
N ILE A 89 -5.25 4.41 8.58
CA ILE A 89 -5.59 5.61 7.80
C ILE A 89 -7.01 5.53 7.23
N GLY A 90 -7.87 4.72 7.85
CA GLY A 90 -9.28 4.63 7.49
C GLY A 90 -9.56 3.86 6.19
N ILE A 91 -8.62 3.00 5.77
CA ILE A 91 -8.83 1.97 4.74
C ILE A 91 -9.68 0.83 5.37
N PRO A 92 -10.71 0.32 4.68
CA PRO A 92 -11.46 -0.85 5.13
C PRO A 92 -10.56 -2.09 5.24
N SER A 93 -10.81 -2.99 6.20
CA SER A 93 -10.02 -4.21 6.37
C SER A 93 -10.01 -5.13 5.14
N SER A 94 -11.07 -5.09 4.34
CA SER A 94 -11.15 -5.71 3.02
C SER A 94 -11.93 -4.82 2.05
N PHE A 95 -11.49 -4.78 0.80
CA PHE A 95 -12.13 -4.01 -0.26
C PHE A 95 -11.84 -4.62 -1.63
N THR A 96 -12.72 -4.34 -2.60
CA THR A 96 -12.51 -4.73 -3.99
C THR A 96 -12.06 -3.50 -4.78
N ILE A 97 -11.03 -3.63 -5.59
CA ILE A 97 -10.56 -2.58 -6.50
C ILE A 97 -11.18 -2.73 -7.89
N SER A 98 -11.39 -1.62 -8.58
CA SER A 98 -11.71 -1.60 -10.01
C SER A 98 -10.47 -1.64 -10.89
N ASP A 99 -9.38 -1.01 -10.43
CA ASP A 99 -8.11 -0.91 -11.14
C ASP A 99 -6.95 -0.66 -10.16
N TYR A 100 -5.72 -0.89 -10.59
CA TYR A 100 -4.51 -0.48 -9.89
C TYR A 100 -3.42 -0.05 -10.87
N GLU A 101 -2.69 0.99 -10.50
CA GLU A 101 -1.61 1.55 -11.30
C GLU A 101 -0.31 1.54 -10.50
N VAL A 102 0.81 1.32 -11.18
CA VAL A 102 2.15 1.36 -10.57
C VAL A 102 3.02 2.33 -11.34
N PHE A 103 3.59 3.31 -10.63
CA PHE A 103 4.44 4.34 -11.20
C PHE A 103 5.84 4.28 -10.58
N GLN A 104 6.86 4.45 -11.40
CA GLN A 104 8.24 4.62 -10.95
C GLN A 104 8.64 6.10 -11.05
N VAL A 105 9.09 6.68 -9.95
CA VAL A 105 9.66 8.03 -9.94
C VAL A 105 11.14 7.93 -10.34
N VAL A 106 11.51 8.54 -11.46
CA VAL A 106 12.90 8.61 -11.94
C VAL A 106 13.44 10.01 -11.60
N LYS A 107 14.62 10.08 -10.98
CA LYS A 107 15.31 11.36 -10.80
C LYS A 107 15.93 11.78 -12.12
N ASN A 108 15.72 13.05 -12.48
CA ASN A 108 16.40 13.70 -13.61
C ASN A 108 17.84 14.06 -13.25
#